data_AF-A0A5B2XI91-F1
#
_entry.id   AF-A0A5B2XI91-F1
#
_cell.length_a   1.000
_cell.length_b   1.000
_cell.length_c   1.000
_cell.angle_alpha   90.00
_cell.angle_beta   90.00
_cell.angle_gamma   90.00
#
_symmetry.space_group_name_H-M   'P 1'
#
loop_
_entity.id
_entity.type
_entity.pdbx_description
1 polymer ?
#
loop_
_entity_poly.entity_id
_entity_poly.type
_entity_poly.pdbx_seq_one_letter_code
_entity_poly.pdbx_strand_id
1 'polypeptide(L)'
;MAGGRPHSRARTTDGCAGSTAGRIPATSTCRQPSLIRARYCAAGFWYQHGTCDSNVGLIHSTGNPVRLRTTAQVLEETVRSRPVRAVLVAAAALLAGLAVGPAQAAPQPAGGPPVTWTGDFKGVNWSDGRADSNYETGRLVLSGFGGSEDYATVKATSTRILNAFHDTLGANTVRLPVNPATVNDPWWNTYKGTIDAATDLGMKVVLGYWEETPGGHHKGVVVNPANYVAMWNRVVQDYTNQPLVNFEPMNEPFGYADGVAKPPTCNTTINDDSVLGDPRLCWTDVAARWLKVHPSINVNRVVISGTGYNTNVKFVAADPRLAGTLLSYHVYDFFPGCGVTNPQAPNPTEVRQVYDHCTHTMSNEIGSDAEKRTIVDEFGEFMYGVNANGIPQKDGNGNWLPGPNYDVPGDLGTNPVGNPCSPDFHVNSFQAVTNYIHDKQLGAIYWPGLWQDSTGFPNGYAIAVTGKSTVDGSVVEQVNDQSGLDRLRYAWNLGNPVPLRSGVC
;
A
#
# COMPACT_ATOMS: atom_id res chain seq x y z
N MET A 1 -37.38 -65.90 -10.52
CA MET A 1 -38.45 -66.08 -11.53
C MET A 1 -38.95 -64.68 -11.90
N ALA A 2 -39.08 -64.34 -13.20
CA ALA A 2 -39.56 -63.05 -13.78
C ALA A 2 -38.89 -61.73 -13.27
N GLY A 3 -38.59 -60.69 -14.05
CA GLY A 3 -38.93 -60.31 -15.43
C GLY A 3 -39.89 -59.11 -15.44
N GLY A 4 -39.70 -57.99 -16.17
CA GLY A 4 -38.68 -57.60 -17.16
C GLY A 4 -38.73 -56.09 -17.51
N ARG A 5 -38.14 -55.67 -18.65
CA ARG A 5 -38.03 -54.29 -19.22
C ARG A 5 -38.84 -54.18 -20.56
N PRO A 6 -38.84 -53.07 -21.35
CA PRO A 6 -38.92 -51.60 -21.11
C PRO A 6 -39.99 -50.90 -22.04
N HIS A 7 -39.77 -49.62 -22.43
CA HIS A 7 -40.37 -48.76 -23.53
C HIS A 7 -41.39 -47.66 -23.13
N SER A 8 -41.65 -46.58 -23.91
CA SER A 8 -40.80 -45.58 -24.64
C SER A 8 -41.67 -44.48 -25.34
N ARG A 9 -41.12 -43.28 -25.65
CA ARG A 9 -41.70 -42.16 -26.49
C ARG A 9 -42.88 -41.35 -25.85
N ALA A 10 -43.26 -40.13 -26.30
CA ALA A 10 -42.53 -38.98 -26.90
C ALA A 10 -43.35 -37.65 -26.96
N ARG A 11 -42.68 -36.50 -26.76
CA ARG A 11 -42.75 -35.16 -27.42
C ARG A 11 -44.05 -34.62 -28.11
N THR A 12 -44.53 -33.46 -27.63
CA THR A 12 -45.11 -32.28 -28.34
C THR A 12 -44.86 -31.02 -27.46
N THR A 13 -44.39 -29.83 -27.89
CA THR A 13 -45.04 -28.70 -28.64
C THR A 13 -46.28 -28.10 -27.93
N ASP A 14 -46.58 -26.80 -27.89
CA ASP A 14 -46.05 -25.55 -28.53
C ASP A 14 -45.78 -24.46 -27.44
N GLY A 15 -45.68 -23.12 -27.60
CA GLY A 15 -45.87 -22.16 -28.71
C GLY A 15 -45.55 -20.69 -28.28
N CYS A 16 -45.89 -19.67 -29.10
CA CYS A 16 -45.67 -18.21 -28.88
C CYS A 16 -46.68 -17.38 -29.74
N ALA A 17 -46.90 -16.05 -29.64
CA ALA A 17 -46.33 -14.92 -28.85
C ALA A 17 -47.50 -14.00 -28.35
N GLY A 18 -47.47 -12.66 -28.16
CA GLY A 18 -46.46 -11.58 -28.33
C GLY A 18 -47.08 -10.14 -28.26
N SER A 19 -46.24 -9.11 -27.99
CA SER A 19 -46.42 -7.63 -28.14
C SER A 19 -47.76 -6.91 -27.78
N THR A 20 -47.67 -5.82 -27.00
CA THR A 20 -47.98 -4.40 -27.42
C THR A 20 -47.79 -3.40 -26.25
N ALA A 21 -47.82 -2.09 -26.53
CA ALA A 21 -47.46 -1.01 -25.58
C ALA A 21 -48.65 -0.18 -25.06
N GLY A 22 -48.49 0.47 -23.90
CA GLY A 22 -49.47 1.37 -23.27
C GLY A 22 -48.81 2.48 -22.43
N ARG A 23 -49.52 3.59 -22.17
CA ARG A 23 -48.99 4.82 -21.52
C ARG A 23 -49.33 4.93 -20.03
N ILE A 24 -48.54 5.74 -19.33
CA ILE A 24 -48.66 6.16 -17.92
C ILE A 24 -49.84 7.17 -17.76
N PRO A 25 -50.51 7.20 -16.59
CA PRO A 25 -50.56 8.44 -15.79
C PRO A 25 -50.12 8.22 -14.32
N ALA A 26 -49.86 9.32 -13.60
CA ALA A 26 -49.14 9.34 -12.31
C ALA A 26 -50.03 9.59 -11.08
N THR A 27 -49.40 9.87 -9.93
CA THR A 27 -49.92 9.94 -8.53
C THR A 27 -50.15 8.54 -7.89
N SER A 28 -49.99 8.34 -6.57
CA SER A 28 -49.90 9.28 -5.43
C SER A 28 -48.77 8.95 -4.44
N THR A 29 -48.82 9.42 -3.18
CA THR A 29 -47.66 9.62 -2.28
C THR A 29 -47.67 8.78 -0.97
N CYS A 30 -46.48 8.69 -0.35
CA CYS A 30 -46.21 8.43 1.08
C CYS A 30 -46.50 7.04 1.70
N ARG A 31 -45.44 6.26 1.98
CA ARG A 31 -44.85 6.11 3.35
C ARG A 31 -43.64 5.13 3.36
N GLN A 32 -42.72 5.34 4.30
CA GLN A 32 -41.68 4.40 4.75
C GLN A 32 -42.13 3.64 6.02
N PRO A 33 -41.38 2.66 6.60
CA PRO A 33 -40.07 2.10 6.20
C PRO A 33 -40.04 0.56 6.05
N SER A 34 -38.95 0.01 5.50
CA SER A 34 -38.56 -1.39 5.73
C SER A 34 -37.04 -1.59 5.61
N LEU A 35 -36.52 -2.51 6.44
CA LEU A 35 -35.09 -2.85 6.54
C LEU A 35 -34.62 -3.61 5.29
N ILE A 36 -33.67 -3.05 4.55
CA ILE A 36 -32.90 -3.81 3.54
C ILE A 36 -31.57 -4.21 4.18
N ARG A 37 -31.31 -5.53 4.22
CA ARG A 37 -30.01 -6.08 4.64
C ARG A 37 -28.94 -5.59 3.67
N ALA A 38 -27.85 -5.04 4.19
CA ALA A 38 -26.68 -4.75 3.39
C ALA A 38 -26.15 -6.07 2.79
N ARG A 39 -26.29 -6.23 1.46
CA ARG A 39 -25.52 -7.22 0.71
C ARG A 39 -24.14 -6.64 0.50
N TYR A 40 -23.14 -7.17 1.20
CA TYR A 40 -21.75 -6.90 0.87
C TYR A 40 -21.50 -7.36 -0.57
N CYS A 41 -21.29 -6.41 -1.47
CA CYS A 41 -20.78 -6.68 -2.79
C CYS A 41 -19.26 -6.72 -2.68
N ALA A 42 -18.70 -7.92 -2.46
CA ALA A 42 -17.29 -8.15 -2.75
C ALA A 42 -17.11 -7.95 -4.26
N ALA A 43 -16.56 -6.80 -4.63
CA ALA A 43 -16.36 -6.39 -6.01
C ALA A 43 -14.88 -6.50 -6.34
N GLY A 44 -14.52 -7.54 -7.11
CA GLY A 44 -13.19 -7.65 -7.70
C GLY A 44 -12.91 -6.49 -8.66
N PHE A 45 -11.61 -6.26 -8.93
CA PHE A 45 -11.13 -5.17 -9.77
C PHE A 45 -11.83 -5.11 -11.13
N TRP A 46 -12.38 -3.93 -11.47
CA TRP A 46 -12.82 -3.59 -12.83
C TRP A 46 -12.18 -2.29 -13.27
N TYR A 47 -11.07 -2.39 -13.99
CA TYR A 47 -10.48 -1.28 -14.71
C TYR A 47 -11.33 -1.00 -15.97
N GLN A 48 -12.03 0.14 -16.02
CA GLN A 48 -12.67 0.61 -17.24
C GLN A 48 -12.45 2.11 -17.44
N HIS A 49 -11.66 2.45 -18.47
CA HIS A 49 -11.53 3.82 -18.95
C HIS A 49 -12.79 4.26 -19.70
N GLY A 50 -13.81 4.68 -18.95
CA GLY A 50 -14.99 5.35 -19.49
C GLY A 50 -14.74 6.83 -19.74
N THR A 51 -14.36 7.23 -20.96
CA THR A 51 -14.32 8.64 -21.36
C THR A 51 -15.73 9.19 -21.52
N CYS A 52 -16.24 9.91 -20.52
CA CYS A 52 -17.53 10.59 -20.57
C CYS A 52 -17.51 11.82 -21.50
N ASP A 53 -17.56 11.54 -22.80
CA ASP A 53 -17.67 12.53 -23.87
C ASP A 53 -19.05 13.20 -23.84
N SER A 54 -19.14 14.38 -23.22
CA SER A 54 -20.41 15.07 -22.96
C SER A 54 -20.84 15.97 -24.12
N ASN A 55 -21.41 15.34 -25.15
CA ASN A 55 -21.90 16.03 -26.34
C ASN A 55 -23.04 17.04 -26.04
N VAL A 56 -22.70 18.32 -26.26
CA VAL A 56 -23.53 19.51 -26.50
C VAL A 56 -25.06 19.33 -26.47
N GLY A 57 -25.69 19.85 -25.40
CA GLY A 57 -27.13 20.12 -25.33
C GLY A 57 -27.43 21.62 -25.29
N LEU A 58 -27.76 22.23 -26.44
CA LEU A 58 -28.05 23.67 -26.56
C LEU A 58 -29.47 24.02 -26.09
N ILE A 59 -29.58 24.91 -25.09
CA ILE A 59 -30.78 25.74 -24.82
C ILE A 59 -30.33 27.19 -24.54
N HIS A 60 -31.10 28.18 -25.00
CA HIS A 60 -30.66 29.57 -25.12
C HIS A 60 -30.63 30.41 -23.82
N SER A 61 -29.53 31.18 -23.71
CA SER A 61 -29.41 32.55 -23.19
C SER A 61 -30.69 33.33 -22.82
N THR A 62 -30.70 33.93 -21.63
CA THR A 62 -30.89 35.39 -21.43
C THR A 62 -30.24 35.86 -20.11
N GLY A 63 -29.78 37.12 -20.01
CA GLY A 63 -29.60 37.81 -18.70
C GLY A 63 -28.20 38.31 -18.27
N ASN A 64 -27.66 39.32 -18.96
CA ASN A 64 -26.66 40.36 -18.56
C ASN A 64 -25.57 40.12 -17.47
N PRO A 65 -24.32 40.58 -17.70
CA PRO A 65 -23.21 40.46 -16.73
C PRO A 65 -23.14 41.61 -15.71
N VAL A 66 -22.69 41.29 -14.49
CA VAL A 66 -22.20 42.29 -13.51
C VAL A 66 -20.67 42.21 -13.42
N ARG A 67 -19.99 43.32 -13.66
CA ARG A 67 -18.54 43.46 -13.44
C ARG A 67 -18.28 43.84 -11.97
N LEU A 68 -17.47 43.06 -11.26
CA LEU A 68 -16.77 43.55 -10.07
C LEU A 68 -15.39 44.06 -10.48
N ARG A 69 -15.05 45.28 -10.06
CA ARG A 69 -13.74 45.91 -10.25
C ARG A 69 -12.96 45.87 -8.94
N THR A 70 -11.65 45.65 -9.07
CA THR A 70 -10.67 45.90 -8.02
C THR A 70 -10.43 47.40 -7.83
N THR A 71 -10.41 47.86 -6.58
CA THR A 71 -9.62 49.02 -6.15
C THR A 71 -9.20 48.83 -4.69
N ALA A 72 -8.05 49.37 -4.30
CA ALA A 72 -7.56 49.41 -2.92
C ALA A 72 -7.33 50.87 -2.48
N GLN A 73 -7.03 51.04 -1.18
CA GLN A 73 -6.65 52.29 -0.51
C GLN A 73 -7.73 53.39 -0.38
N VAL A 74 -7.85 53.95 0.83
CA VAL A 74 -7.47 55.34 1.19
C VAL A 74 -7.46 55.45 2.73
N LEU A 75 -6.56 56.27 3.27
CA LEU A 75 -6.49 56.66 4.69
C LEU A 75 -7.22 58.00 4.89
N GLU A 76 -7.78 58.24 6.08
CA GLU A 76 -7.39 59.39 6.93
C GLU A 76 -8.12 59.41 8.30
N GLU A 77 -7.66 60.28 9.19
CA GLU A 77 -8.04 60.34 10.61
C GLU A 77 -9.23 61.26 10.89
N THR A 78 -9.84 61.15 12.09
CA THR A 78 -10.44 62.31 12.77
C THR A 78 -10.35 62.14 14.29
N VAL A 79 -9.56 63.01 14.93
CA VAL A 79 -9.43 63.09 16.40
C VAL A 79 -10.49 64.02 16.99
N ARG A 80 -11.13 63.63 18.11
CA ARG A 80 -11.77 64.56 19.06
C ARG A 80 -11.72 64.01 20.49
N SER A 81 -11.69 64.91 21.48
CA SER A 81 -11.07 64.66 22.79
C SER A 81 -11.88 65.17 23.99
N ARG A 82 -11.64 64.57 25.17
CA ARG A 82 -11.41 65.15 26.54
C ARG A 82 -12.25 64.50 27.68
N PRO A 83 -11.89 64.64 28.99
CA PRO A 83 -10.54 64.57 29.62
C PRO A 83 -10.48 63.99 31.08
N VAL A 84 -9.26 63.73 31.62
CA VAL A 84 -8.85 63.48 33.06
C VAL A 84 -9.59 62.38 33.88
N ARG A 85 -9.00 61.67 34.85
CA ARG A 85 -7.83 61.91 35.75
C ARG A 85 -6.79 60.76 35.74
N ALA A 86 -5.64 60.98 36.39
CA ALA A 86 -4.46 60.14 36.33
C ALA A 86 -4.01 59.59 37.71
N VAL A 87 -3.17 58.54 37.67
CA VAL A 87 -2.17 58.22 38.70
C VAL A 87 -0.84 57.98 37.99
N LEU A 88 0.26 58.52 38.51
CA LEU A 88 1.61 58.33 37.99
C LEU A 88 2.38 57.33 38.88
N VAL A 89 3.03 56.35 38.24
CA VAL A 89 4.15 55.61 38.82
C VAL A 89 5.24 55.55 37.76
N ALA A 90 6.46 55.95 38.09
CA ALA A 90 7.59 55.97 37.17
C ALA A 90 8.34 54.63 37.17
N ALA A 91 8.71 54.16 35.99
CA ALA A 91 9.73 53.13 35.79
C ALA A 91 10.81 53.71 34.87
N ALA A 92 12.08 53.63 35.30
CA ALA A 92 13.20 54.18 34.55
C ALA A 92 13.62 53.28 33.38
N ALA A 93 14.34 53.85 32.41
CA ALA A 93 14.68 53.16 31.18
C ALA A 93 15.71 52.03 31.36
N LEU A 94 15.47 50.92 30.65
CA LEU A 94 16.46 49.87 30.39
C LEU A 94 16.42 49.54 28.89
N LEU A 95 17.08 50.39 28.09
CA LEU A 95 17.32 50.17 26.66
C LEU A 95 18.44 49.13 26.48
N ALA A 96 18.14 47.87 26.82
CA ALA A 96 18.93 46.73 26.37
C ALA A 96 18.70 46.55 24.86
N GLY A 97 19.78 46.53 24.08
CA GLY A 97 19.67 46.51 22.62
C GLY A 97 19.04 45.23 22.09
N LEU A 98 18.06 45.37 21.18
CA LEU A 98 17.60 44.28 20.33
C LEU A 98 18.70 43.92 19.33
N ALA A 99 19.68 43.13 19.79
CA ALA A 99 20.61 42.45 18.92
C ALA A 99 19.83 41.46 18.06
N VAL A 100 19.59 41.82 16.79
CA VAL A 100 19.07 40.89 15.79
C VAL A 100 20.17 39.86 15.54
N GLY A 101 20.10 38.74 16.28
CA GLY A 101 20.98 37.61 16.06
C GLY A 101 20.84 37.11 14.61
N PRO A 102 21.90 36.53 14.02
CA PRO A 102 21.78 35.91 12.71
C PRO A 102 20.69 34.84 12.80
N ALA A 103 19.74 34.86 11.87
CA ALA A 103 18.69 33.85 11.82
C ALA A 103 19.36 32.47 11.73
N GLN A 104 19.19 31.63 12.76
CA GLN A 104 19.70 30.26 12.71
C GLN A 104 19.14 29.60 11.45
N ALA A 105 20.03 29.13 10.58
CA ALA A 105 19.65 28.30 9.45
C ALA A 105 18.86 27.10 10.00
N ALA A 106 17.72 26.79 9.37
CA ALA A 106 16.93 25.63 9.77
C ALA A 106 17.84 24.38 9.78
N PRO A 107 17.79 23.53 10.82
CA PRO A 107 18.62 22.33 10.89
C PRO A 107 18.51 21.55 9.59
N GLN A 108 19.66 21.28 8.97
CA GLN A 108 19.68 20.37 7.82
C GLN A 108 19.37 18.96 8.32
N PRO A 109 18.69 18.11 7.54
CA PRO A 109 18.50 16.71 7.88
C PRO A 109 19.85 16.04 8.18
N ALA A 110 19.90 15.17 9.19
CA ALA A 110 21.15 14.50 9.55
C ALA A 110 21.70 13.70 8.35
N GLY A 111 22.90 14.07 7.91
CA GLY A 111 23.58 13.42 6.81
C GLY A 111 24.00 12.00 7.20
N GLY A 112 23.24 11.01 6.75
CA GLY A 112 23.68 9.61 6.79
C GLY A 112 24.80 9.35 5.77
N PRO A 113 25.59 8.28 5.94
CA PRO A 113 26.43 7.78 4.86
C PRO A 113 25.54 7.42 3.66
N PRO A 114 25.98 7.64 2.41
CA PRO A 114 25.17 7.31 1.23
C PRO A 114 24.75 5.84 1.23
N VAL A 115 23.48 5.57 0.91
CA VAL A 115 23.01 4.21 0.61
C VAL A 115 23.71 3.72 -0.64
N THR A 116 24.51 2.66 -0.50
CA THR A 116 25.29 2.04 -1.60
C THR A 116 24.71 0.71 -2.08
N TRP A 117 23.86 0.07 -1.28
CA TRP A 117 23.25 -1.23 -1.54
C TRP A 117 22.03 -1.45 -0.63
N THR A 118 20.99 -2.12 -1.13
CA THR A 118 19.75 -2.44 -0.39
C THR A 118 19.49 -3.92 -0.19
N GLY A 119 20.21 -4.84 -0.85
CA GLY A 119 19.95 -6.29 -0.80
C GLY A 119 20.14 -7.00 0.54
N ASP A 120 20.42 -6.25 1.62
CA ASP A 120 20.32 -6.73 3.00
C ASP A 120 18.93 -6.47 3.64
N PHE A 121 18.01 -5.79 2.95
CA PHE A 121 16.60 -5.76 3.32
C PHE A 121 15.93 -7.01 2.75
N LYS A 122 15.81 -8.07 3.56
CA LYS A 122 15.22 -9.37 3.21
C LYS A 122 14.05 -9.60 4.14
N GLY A 123 12.83 -9.27 3.73
CA GLY A 123 11.76 -9.07 4.71
C GLY A 123 10.37 -9.48 4.32
N VAL A 124 9.46 -9.39 5.28
CA VAL A 124 8.04 -9.58 5.04
C VAL A 124 7.24 -8.42 5.59
N ASN A 125 6.15 -8.08 4.90
CA ASN A 125 5.09 -7.26 5.44
C ASN A 125 4.26 -8.09 6.42
N TRP A 126 3.99 -7.54 7.60
CA TRP A 126 3.10 -8.16 8.58
C TRP A 126 2.01 -7.15 8.95
N SER A 127 0.77 -7.49 8.61
CA SER A 127 -0.34 -6.54 8.48
C SER A 127 -1.59 -6.95 9.27
N ASP A 128 -2.61 -6.08 9.30
CA ASP A 128 -3.83 -6.27 10.09
C ASP A 128 -4.63 -7.53 9.72
N GLY A 129 -5.02 -8.33 10.72
CA GLY A 129 -5.67 -9.63 10.52
C GLY A 129 -7.21 -9.62 10.55
N ARG A 130 -7.87 -8.49 10.27
CA ARG A 130 -9.35 -8.38 10.46
C ARG A 130 -10.14 -8.07 9.18
N ALA A 131 -9.58 -7.29 8.27
CA ALA A 131 -10.06 -7.06 6.90
C ALA A 131 -8.90 -6.44 6.08
N ASP A 132 -9.08 -6.29 4.76
CA ASP A 132 -8.13 -5.68 3.79
C ASP A 132 -7.15 -4.71 4.43
N SER A 133 -5.94 -5.18 4.72
CA SER A 133 -5.13 -4.63 5.82
C SER A 133 -4.65 -3.20 5.60
N ASN A 134 -4.52 -2.78 4.35
CA ASN A 134 -4.06 -1.44 3.98
C ASN A 134 -5.17 -0.40 4.23
N TYR A 135 -6.43 -0.86 4.37
CA TYR A 135 -7.67 -0.09 4.42
C TYR A 135 -8.26 0.02 5.85
N GLU A 136 -7.58 -0.47 6.89
CA GLU A 136 -8.03 -0.33 8.28
C GLU A 136 -7.91 1.13 8.74
N THR A 137 -9.05 1.81 8.73
CA THR A 137 -9.23 3.21 9.17
C THR A 137 -9.11 3.41 10.69
N GLY A 138 -9.07 2.31 11.45
CA GLY A 138 -8.98 2.31 12.91
C GLY A 138 -7.62 1.84 13.44
N ARG A 139 -7.61 1.55 14.74
CA ARG A 139 -6.46 1.03 15.49
C ARG A 139 -6.05 -0.35 14.97
N LEU A 140 -4.82 -0.47 14.47
CA LEU A 140 -4.22 -1.67 13.89
C LEU A 140 -3.97 -2.78 14.92
N VAL A 141 -4.23 -4.02 14.51
CA VAL A 141 -4.04 -5.28 15.25
C VAL A 141 -3.49 -6.31 14.27
N LEU A 142 -2.19 -6.58 14.36
CA LEU A 142 -1.49 -7.43 13.40
C LEU A 142 -2.01 -8.88 13.42
N SER A 143 -1.94 -9.54 12.27
CA SER A 143 -2.35 -10.93 12.07
C SER A 143 -1.72 -11.85 13.11
N GLY A 144 -2.55 -12.53 13.91
CA GLY A 144 -2.13 -13.34 15.06
C GLY A 144 -2.52 -12.77 16.43
N PHE A 145 -3.03 -11.54 16.50
CA PHE A 145 -3.52 -10.89 17.74
C PHE A 145 -5.04 -10.65 17.72
N GLY A 146 -5.65 -10.63 18.92
CA GLY A 146 -7.05 -10.26 19.14
C GLY A 146 -7.27 -8.77 19.38
N GLY A 147 -6.23 -8.01 19.75
CA GLY A 147 -6.29 -6.58 20.01
C GLY A 147 -6.67 -6.20 21.44
N SER A 148 -6.55 -7.14 22.38
CA SER A 148 -6.84 -6.98 23.82
C SER A 148 -5.66 -7.38 24.72
N GLU A 149 -4.56 -7.81 24.12
CA GLU A 149 -3.30 -8.20 24.74
C GLU A 149 -2.57 -7.02 25.40
N ASP A 150 -1.65 -7.34 26.32
CA ASP A 150 -0.69 -6.39 26.86
C ASP A 150 0.65 -6.42 26.09
N TYR A 151 1.52 -5.43 26.38
CA TYR A 151 2.86 -5.34 25.78
C TYR A 151 3.68 -6.64 25.95
N ALA A 152 3.59 -7.31 27.10
CA ALA A 152 4.37 -8.52 27.38
C ALA A 152 3.91 -9.69 26.50
N THR A 153 2.59 -9.86 26.35
CA THR A 153 1.98 -10.88 25.49
C THR A 153 2.27 -10.59 24.01
N VAL A 154 2.13 -9.33 23.57
CA VAL A 154 2.45 -8.92 22.19
C VAL A 154 3.93 -9.14 21.88
N LYS A 155 4.84 -8.73 22.76
CA LYS A 155 6.28 -8.94 22.59
C LYS A 155 6.64 -10.42 22.52
N ALA A 156 6.17 -11.24 23.47
CA ALA A 156 6.47 -12.67 23.51
C ALA A 156 5.91 -13.45 22.30
N THR A 157 4.73 -13.11 21.80
CA THR A 157 4.17 -13.71 20.58
C THR A 157 4.87 -13.20 19.32
N SER A 158 5.22 -11.91 19.28
CA SER A 158 5.99 -11.35 18.15
C SER A 158 7.37 -12.00 18.04
N THR A 159 8.10 -12.20 19.15
CA THR A 159 9.37 -12.93 19.14
C THR A 159 9.24 -14.33 18.52
N ARG A 160 8.15 -15.06 18.77
CA ARG A 160 7.89 -16.36 18.13
C ARG A 160 7.66 -16.24 16.62
N ILE A 161 6.79 -15.33 16.19
CA ILE A 161 6.46 -15.12 14.76
C ILE A 161 7.70 -14.65 13.98
N LEU A 162 8.47 -13.73 14.55
CA LEU A 162 9.66 -13.14 13.94
C LEU A 162 10.82 -14.15 13.84
N ASN A 163 11.04 -14.98 14.88
CA ASN A 163 11.96 -16.11 14.79
C ASN A 163 11.55 -17.08 13.67
N ALA A 164 10.26 -17.40 13.54
CA ALA A 164 9.81 -18.30 12.49
C ALA A 164 9.96 -17.71 11.08
N PHE A 165 9.76 -16.40 10.89
CA PHE A 165 10.09 -15.71 9.64
C PHE A 165 11.60 -15.77 9.35
N HIS A 166 12.45 -15.59 10.35
CA HIS A 166 13.90 -15.72 10.21
C HIS A 166 14.32 -17.15 9.84
N ASP A 167 13.92 -18.14 10.64
CA ASP A 167 14.39 -19.53 10.52
C ASP A 167 13.80 -20.26 9.31
N THR A 168 12.54 -19.96 8.94
CA THR A 168 11.85 -20.58 7.79
C THR A 168 12.16 -19.87 6.48
N LEU A 169 11.98 -18.55 6.45
CA LEU A 169 12.07 -17.77 5.20
C LEU A 169 13.49 -17.25 4.95
N GLY A 170 14.30 -17.06 6.00
CA GLY A 170 15.55 -16.31 5.94
C GLY A 170 15.37 -14.79 6.09
N ALA A 171 14.23 -14.34 6.62
CA ALA A 171 13.94 -12.92 6.74
C ALA A 171 14.76 -12.26 7.87
N ASN A 172 15.37 -11.11 7.57
CA ASN A 172 16.10 -10.25 8.52
C ASN A 172 15.43 -8.88 8.71
N THR A 173 14.25 -8.68 8.12
CA THR A 173 13.53 -7.42 8.04
C THR A 173 12.03 -7.66 8.21
N VAL A 174 11.32 -6.77 8.88
CA VAL A 174 9.85 -6.74 8.91
C VAL A 174 9.34 -5.34 8.57
N ARG A 175 8.36 -5.25 7.68
CA ARG A 175 7.63 -4.00 7.40
C ARG A 175 6.30 -4.05 8.15
N LEU A 176 6.04 -3.00 8.93
CA LEU A 176 4.92 -2.90 9.85
C LEU A 176 4.14 -1.62 9.56
N PRO A 177 2.80 -1.68 9.49
CA PRO A 177 1.99 -0.50 9.30
C PRO A 177 2.02 0.40 10.54
N VAL A 178 1.90 1.70 10.34
CA VAL A 178 1.55 2.66 11.38
C VAL A 178 0.48 3.61 10.86
N ASN A 179 -0.50 3.93 11.71
CA ASN A 179 -1.51 4.93 11.39
C ASN A 179 -1.85 5.77 12.64
N PRO A 180 -2.37 7.00 12.51
CA PRO A 180 -2.70 7.86 13.64
C PRO A 180 -3.60 7.25 14.73
N ALA A 181 -4.56 6.39 14.39
CA ALA A 181 -5.47 5.70 15.30
C ALA A 181 -4.78 4.56 16.09
N THR A 182 -3.63 4.09 15.62
CA THR A 182 -2.75 3.18 16.38
C THR A 182 -1.76 3.95 17.24
N VAL A 183 -1.12 4.97 16.65
CA VAL A 183 0.02 5.66 17.26
C VAL A 183 -0.40 6.75 18.24
N ASN A 184 -1.47 7.51 17.99
CA ASN A 184 -1.91 8.55 18.93
C ASN A 184 -2.76 8.00 20.08
N ASP A 185 -3.23 6.76 19.96
CA ASP A 185 -3.96 6.02 21.01
C ASP A 185 -2.99 5.49 22.11
N PRO A 186 -3.48 5.18 23.34
CA PRO A 186 -2.69 4.44 24.33
C PRO A 186 -2.19 3.07 23.85
N TRP A 187 -2.89 2.41 22.92
CA TRP A 187 -2.52 1.11 22.34
C TRP A 187 -1.13 1.07 21.71
N TRP A 188 -0.59 2.20 21.24
CA TRP A 188 0.80 2.30 20.80
C TRP A 188 1.78 1.69 21.82
N ASN A 189 1.52 1.87 23.12
CA ASN A 189 2.37 1.32 24.18
C ASN A 189 2.37 -0.22 24.22
N THR A 190 1.33 -0.88 23.70
CA THR A 190 1.30 -2.33 23.46
C THR A 190 1.90 -2.68 22.10
N TYR A 191 1.53 -1.94 21.04
CA TYR A 191 2.00 -2.17 19.66
C TYR A 191 3.53 -2.16 19.53
N LYS A 192 4.21 -1.30 20.30
CA LYS A 192 5.68 -1.27 20.41
C LYS A 192 6.28 -2.62 20.80
N GLY A 193 5.55 -3.53 21.45
CA GLY A 193 6.02 -4.89 21.74
C GLY A 193 6.47 -5.66 20.50
N THR A 194 5.83 -5.46 19.34
CA THR A 194 6.25 -6.07 18.07
C THR A 194 7.52 -5.45 17.50
N ILE A 195 7.62 -4.12 17.52
CA ILE A 195 8.78 -3.37 17.03
C ILE A 195 10.02 -3.71 17.88
N ASP A 196 9.84 -3.68 19.20
CA ASP A 196 10.90 -4.01 20.15
C ASP A 196 11.33 -5.47 19.99
N ALA A 197 10.40 -6.42 19.82
CA ALA A 197 10.72 -7.83 19.54
C ALA A 197 11.59 -8.01 18.28
N ALA A 198 11.26 -7.30 17.20
CA ALA A 198 12.05 -7.37 15.96
C ALA A 198 13.46 -6.81 16.16
N THR A 199 13.60 -5.66 16.84
CA THR A 199 14.92 -5.07 17.07
C THR A 199 15.77 -5.79 18.11
N ASP A 200 15.15 -6.44 19.11
CA ASP A 200 15.85 -7.33 20.06
C ASP A 200 16.40 -8.60 19.37
N LEU A 201 15.72 -9.06 18.31
CA LEU A 201 16.19 -10.13 17.43
C LEU A 201 17.19 -9.65 16.36
N GLY A 202 17.56 -8.37 16.35
CA GLY A 202 18.47 -7.79 15.36
C GLY A 202 17.86 -7.58 13.97
N MET A 203 16.55 -7.78 13.80
CA MET A 203 15.86 -7.54 12.54
C MET A 203 15.71 -6.03 12.28
N LYS A 204 15.78 -5.64 11.01
CA LYS A 204 15.40 -4.30 10.57
C LYS A 204 13.88 -4.16 10.66
N VAL A 205 13.41 -2.98 11.04
CA VAL A 205 11.98 -2.63 10.97
C VAL A 205 11.81 -1.51 9.97
N VAL A 206 10.78 -1.58 9.13
CA VAL A 206 10.27 -0.46 8.32
C VAL A 206 8.90 -0.09 8.86
N LEU A 207 8.72 1.15 9.31
CA LEU A 207 7.43 1.67 9.79
C LEU A 207 6.83 2.55 8.68
N GLY A 208 5.76 2.08 8.03
CA GLY A 208 5.10 2.77 6.92
C GLY A 208 3.76 3.39 7.29
N TYR A 209 3.55 4.67 6.96
CA TYR A 209 2.26 5.31 7.17
C TYR A 209 1.20 4.78 6.21
N TRP A 210 0.19 4.09 6.76
CA TRP A 210 -0.97 3.61 6.03
C TRP A 210 -2.18 4.54 6.26
N GLU A 211 -2.89 4.86 5.18
CA GLU A 211 -3.77 6.02 5.13
C GLU A 211 -5.19 5.74 5.67
N GLU A 212 -5.52 6.37 6.78
CA GLU A 212 -6.90 6.42 7.30
C GLU A 212 -7.80 7.35 6.47
N THR A 213 -8.47 6.83 5.42
CA THR A 213 -9.68 7.49 4.88
C THR A 213 -10.97 6.86 5.44
N PRO A 214 -11.71 7.59 6.30
CA PRO A 214 -13.08 7.22 6.67
C PRO A 214 -13.95 7.01 5.43
N GLY A 215 -14.51 5.81 5.29
CA GLY A 215 -15.25 5.37 4.11
C GLY A 215 -14.58 4.29 3.27
N GLY A 216 -13.33 3.89 3.59
CA GLY A 216 -12.70 2.70 2.99
C GLY A 216 -12.18 2.86 1.56
N HIS A 217 -12.02 4.10 1.09
CA HIS A 217 -11.43 4.41 -0.21
C HIS A 217 -10.26 5.35 -0.02
N HIS A 218 -9.04 4.85 -0.20
CA HIS A 218 -7.82 5.64 -0.12
C HIS A 218 -7.86 6.84 -1.08
N LYS A 219 -7.22 7.92 -0.65
CA LYS A 219 -7.04 9.13 -1.46
C LYS A 219 -5.63 9.26 -2.01
N GLY A 220 -4.66 8.53 -1.45
CA GLY A 220 -3.24 8.65 -1.79
C GLY A 220 -2.63 9.97 -1.33
N VAL A 221 -3.21 10.60 -0.30
CA VAL A 221 -2.71 11.82 0.37
C VAL A 221 -2.91 11.76 1.89
N VAL A 222 -2.15 12.55 2.64
CA VAL A 222 -2.28 12.66 4.11
C VAL A 222 -3.65 13.24 4.51
N VAL A 223 -4.57 12.37 4.97
CA VAL A 223 -6.00 12.72 5.18
C VAL A 223 -6.23 13.74 6.30
N ASN A 224 -5.46 13.64 7.38
CA ASN A 224 -5.51 14.58 8.50
C ASN A 224 -4.06 14.97 8.88
N PRO A 225 -3.56 16.11 8.38
CA PRO A 225 -2.18 16.52 8.61
C PRO A 225 -1.81 16.69 10.09
N ALA A 226 -2.73 17.15 10.94
CA ALA A 226 -2.46 17.30 12.38
C ALA A 226 -2.27 15.94 13.07
N ASN A 227 -3.13 14.96 12.76
CA ASN A 227 -3.02 13.59 13.28
C ASN A 227 -1.76 12.87 12.77
N TYR A 228 -1.38 13.09 11.50
CA TYR A 228 -0.17 12.57 10.87
C TYR A 228 1.11 13.14 11.48
N VAL A 229 1.15 14.46 11.73
CA VAL A 229 2.28 15.11 12.42
C VAL A 229 2.36 14.64 13.88
N ALA A 230 1.24 14.47 14.58
CA ALA A 230 1.24 13.91 15.95
C ALA A 230 1.77 12.47 15.98
N MET A 231 1.35 11.63 15.03
CA MET A 231 1.84 10.27 14.84
C MET A 231 3.36 10.25 14.65
N TRP A 232 3.87 10.95 13.63
CA TRP A 232 5.31 10.90 13.33
C TRP A 232 6.16 11.45 14.45
N ASN A 233 5.75 12.54 15.11
CA ASN A 233 6.45 13.03 16.30
C ASN A 233 6.60 11.95 17.38
N ARG A 234 5.56 11.13 17.64
CA ARG A 234 5.62 10.05 18.64
C ARG A 234 6.49 8.86 18.18
N VAL A 235 6.37 8.43 16.91
CA VAL A 235 7.21 7.36 16.35
C VAL A 235 8.69 7.76 16.37
N VAL A 236 9.00 9.00 16.00
CA VAL A 236 10.37 9.52 15.97
C VAL A 236 10.92 9.74 17.38
N GLN A 237 10.10 10.23 18.32
CA GLN A 237 10.47 10.34 19.74
C GLN A 237 10.88 8.97 20.33
N ASP A 238 10.12 7.91 20.03
CA ASP A 238 10.40 6.57 20.54
C ASP A 238 11.60 5.90 19.84
N TYR A 239 11.74 6.04 18.51
CA TYR A 239 12.67 5.20 17.72
C TYR A 239 13.81 5.93 16.97
N THR A 240 13.97 7.26 17.12
CA THR A 240 15.11 7.99 16.51
C THR A 240 16.47 7.40 16.92
N ASN A 241 16.60 6.89 18.14
CA ASN A 241 17.84 6.29 18.67
C ASN A 241 18.00 4.78 18.44
N GLN A 242 17.01 4.09 17.86
CA GLN A 242 17.06 2.65 17.57
C GLN A 242 17.53 2.43 16.12
N PRO A 243 18.82 2.14 15.84
CA PRO A 243 19.38 2.13 14.49
C PRO A 243 18.71 1.15 13.50
N LEU A 244 18.02 0.11 14.00
CA LEU A 244 17.33 -0.88 13.17
C LEU A 244 15.96 -0.42 12.65
N VAL A 245 15.38 0.64 13.20
CA VAL A 245 14.08 1.19 12.73
C VAL A 245 14.30 2.17 11.58
N ASN A 246 13.57 1.96 10.49
CA ASN A 246 13.49 2.82 9.32
C ASN A 246 12.09 3.42 9.23
N PHE A 247 11.99 4.62 8.67
CA PHE A 247 10.76 5.41 8.63
C PHE A 247 10.34 5.64 7.19
N GLU A 248 9.11 5.27 6.84
CA GLU A 248 8.56 5.39 5.50
C GLU A 248 7.36 6.36 5.54
N PRO A 249 7.51 7.62 5.10
CA PRO A 249 6.56 8.68 5.39
C PRO A 249 5.13 8.47 4.85
N MET A 250 4.93 7.65 3.81
CA MET A 250 3.62 7.23 3.30
C MET A 250 3.72 6.00 2.38
N ASN A 251 2.78 5.05 2.50
CA ASN A 251 2.66 3.85 1.67
C ASN A 251 2.62 4.15 0.17
N GLU A 252 1.48 4.71 -0.28
CA GLU A 252 1.13 4.84 -1.69
C GLU A 252 0.64 6.27 -1.97
N PRO A 253 1.52 7.19 -2.37
CA PRO A 253 1.23 8.62 -2.54
C PRO A 253 0.53 8.93 -3.88
N PHE A 254 -0.47 8.12 -4.27
CA PHE A 254 -1.09 8.17 -5.60
C PHE A 254 -1.99 9.39 -5.86
N GLY A 255 -2.38 10.12 -4.81
CA GLY A 255 -3.27 11.27 -4.91
C GLY A 255 -2.58 12.60 -5.10
N TYR A 256 -1.25 12.64 -5.01
CA TYR A 256 -0.45 13.84 -5.28
C TYR A 256 -0.27 14.10 -6.78
N ALA A 257 0.05 15.35 -7.15
CA ALA A 257 0.06 15.81 -8.53
C ALA A 257 1.17 15.18 -9.42
N ASP A 258 2.19 14.57 -8.80
CA ASP A 258 3.25 13.75 -9.43
C ASP A 258 2.96 12.24 -9.36
N GLY A 259 1.91 11.81 -8.66
CA GLY A 259 1.39 10.43 -8.66
C GLY A 259 0.34 10.15 -9.73
N VAL A 260 -0.35 11.19 -10.23
CA VAL A 260 -1.34 11.08 -11.32
C VAL A 260 -0.65 11.30 -12.66
N ALA A 261 -0.73 10.32 -13.58
CA ALA A 261 -0.01 10.31 -14.85
C ALA A 261 -0.36 11.47 -15.82
N LYS A 262 0.32 12.61 -15.67
CA LYS A 262 0.46 13.76 -16.57
C LYS A 262 1.71 14.57 -16.14
N PRO A 263 2.27 15.45 -16.98
CA PRO A 263 3.36 16.32 -16.55
C PRO A 263 2.89 17.18 -15.35
N PRO A 264 3.56 17.10 -14.18
CA PRO A 264 2.98 17.57 -12.93
C PRO A 264 2.95 19.10 -12.84
N THR A 265 1.76 19.67 -12.75
CA THR A 265 1.56 21.07 -12.36
C THR A 265 1.50 21.18 -10.83
N CYS A 266 2.57 20.73 -10.15
CA CYS A 266 2.66 20.80 -8.69
C CYS A 266 2.65 22.25 -8.20
N ASN A 267 1.86 22.50 -7.15
CA ASN A 267 1.70 23.84 -6.59
C ASN A 267 2.73 24.13 -5.50
N THR A 268 3.93 24.54 -5.91
CA THR A 268 5.07 24.89 -5.03
C THR A 268 4.89 26.19 -4.22
N THR A 269 3.64 26.66 -4.04
CA THR A 269 3.32 27.85 -3.22
C THR A 269 2.66 27.52 -1.88
N ILE A 270 2.26 26.27 -1.65
CA ILE A 270 1.59 25.84 -0.40
C ILE A 270 2.61 25.17 0.54
N ASN A 271 3.03 25.89 1.60
CA ASN A 271 4.34 25.66 2.22
C ASN A 271 4.31 25.36 3.74
N ASP A 272 3.18 24.94 4.31
CA ASP A 272 3.03 24.62 5.75
C ASP A 272 2.52 23.19 6.05
N ASP A 273 2.42 22.81 7.33
CA ASP A 273 2.02 21.45 7.76
C ASP A 273 0.49 21.25 7.84
N SER A 274 -0.32 22.30 7.71
CA SER A 274 -1.78 22.16 7.72
C SER A 274 -2.34 21.66 6.37
N VAL A 275 -1.50 21.67 5.32
CA VAL A 275 -1.89 21.40 3.93
C VAL A 275 -1.35 20.09 3.36
N LEU A 276 -0.75 19.20 4.17
CA LEU A 276 -0.11 17.97 3.66
C LEU A 276 -1.05 17.07 2.84
N GLY A 277 -2.36 17.17 3.05
CA GLY A 277 -3.40 16.45 2.31
C GLY A 277 -3.88 17.11 1.01
N ASP A 278 -3.24 18.19 0.55
CA ASP A 278 -3.64 18.87 -0.69
C ASP A 278 -3.12 18.10 -1.92
N PRO A 279 -4.00 17.53 -2.78
CA PRO A 279 -3.59 16.72 -3.94
C PRO A 279 -2.89 17.56 -5.04
N ARG A 280 -2.80 18.88 -4.89
CA ARG A 280 -2.05 19.77 -5.79
C ARG A 280 -0.56 19.85 -5.43
N LEU A 281 -0.15 19.32 -4.29
CA LEU A 281 1.27 19.17 -3.93
C LEU A 281 1.92 18.06 -4.77
N CYS A 282 3.23 18.15 -4.94
CA CYS A 282 4.06 16.99 -5.29
C CYS A 282 4.28 16.13 -4.03
N TRP A 283 4.23 14.81 -4.16
CA TRP A 283 4.71 13.88 -3.15
C TRP A 283 6.17 14.18 -2.77
N THR A 284 7.00 14.49 -3.77
CA THR A 284 8.41 14.87 -3.55
C THR A 284 8.57 16.11 -2.65
N ASP A 285 7.63 17.07 -2.68
CA ASP A 285 7.60 18.20 -1.74
C ASP A 285 7.22 17.77 -0.31
N VAL A 286 6.24 16.86 -0.16
CA VAL A 286 5.80 16.31 1.13
C VAL A 286 6.91 15.47 1.77
N ALA A 287 7.60 14.63 1.00
CA ALA A 287 8.75 13.85 1.42
C ALA A 287 9.93 14.74 1.86
N ALA A 288 10.31 15.72 1.03
CA ALA A 288 11.40 16.65 1.36
C ALA A 288 11.09 17.50 2.60
N ARG A 289 9.81 17.84 2.80
CA ARG A 289 9.31 18.48 4.02
C ARG A 289 9.44 17.58 5.24
N TRP A 290 9.06 16.30 5.13
CA TRP A 290 9.13 15.34 6.23
C TRP A 290 10.56 15.19 6.76
N LEU A 291 11.56 15.14 5.87
CA LEU A 291 12.98 15.16 6.23
C LEU A 291 13.39 16.42 7.01
N LYS A 292 12.86 17.59 6.59
CA LYS A 292 13.16 18.89 7.21
C LYS A 292 12.58 19.04 8.61
N VAL A 293 11.43 18.42 8.91
CA VAL A 293 10.80 18.49 10.25
C VAL A 293 11.31 17.40 11.21
N HIS A 294 11.92 16.33 10.71
CA HIS A 294 12.56 15.28 11.52
C HIS A 294 14.10 15.21 11.35
N PRO A 295 14.86 16.32 11.51
CA PRO A 295 16.27 16.39 11.17
C PRO A 295 17.19 15.55 12.07
N SER A 296 16.69 14.97 13.17
CA SER A 296 17.43 14.02 14.02
C SER A 296 17.58 12.63 13.41
N ILE A 297 16.85 12.32 12.33
CA ILE A 297 16.92 11.03 11.64
C ILE A 297 17.96 11.13 10.52
N ASN A 298 18.93 10.21 10.52
CA ASN A 298 19.86 10.07 9.40
C ASN A 298 19.07 9.72 8.14
N VAL A 299 19.26 10.47 7.05
CA VAL A 299 18.45 10.28 5.81
C VAL A 299 18.48 8.84 5.28
N ASN A 300 19.57 8.10 5.49
CA ASN A 300 19.72 6.70 5.08
C ASN A 300 18.88 5.68 5.89
N ARG A 301 18.12 6.13 6.89
CA ARG A 301 17.06 5.37 7.59
C ARG A 301 15.65 5.80 7.20
N VAL A 302 15.52 6.71 6.22
CA VAL A 302 14.22 7.16 5.70
C VAL A 302 14.00 6.52 4.33
N VAL A 303 12.87 5.85 4.17
CA VAL A 303 12.44 5.17 2.94
C VAL A 303 11.42 6.07 2.25
N ILE A 304 11.74 6.58 1.05
CA ILE A 304 10.79 7.38 0.28
C ILE A 304 10.23 6.54 -0.87
N SER A 305 8.97 6.17 -0.73
CA SER A 305 8.14 5.51 -1.74
C SER A 305 8.13 6.31 -3.05
N GLY A 306 8.08 5.62 -4.19
CA GLY A 306 7.82 6.21 -5.50
C GLY A 306 6.48 6.94 -5.58
N THR A 307 6.28 7.73 -6.64
CA THR A 307 4.96 8.34 -6.90
C THR A 307 3.95 7.31 -7.42
N GLY A 308 2.67 7.63 -7.40
CA GLY A 308 1.60 6.71 -7.78
C GLY A 308 1.31 5.71 -6.65
N TYR A 309 0.91 4.48 -6.99
CA TYR A 309 0.76 3.37 -6.03
C TYR A 309 2.13 2.81 -5.65
N ASN A 310 3.06 3.68 -5.24
CA ASN A 310 4.48 3.38 -5.10
C ASN A 310 5.12 2.79 -6.38
N THR A 311 4.64 3.16 -7.58
CA THR A 311 5.05 2.55 -8.86
C THR A 311 5.98 3.43 -9.71
N ASN A 312 6.47 4.57 -9.21
CA ASN A 312 7.45 5.36 -9.98
C ASN A 312 8.52 6.02 -9.11
N VAL A 313 9.70 5.40 -9.09
CA VAL A 313 10.83 5.84 -8.27
C VAL A 313 11.61 6.96 -8.94
N LYS A 314 11.69 7.01 -10.27
CA LYS A 314 12.56 7.94 -11.01
C LYS A 314 12.38 9.41 -10.64
N PHE A 315 11.14 9.88 -10.45
CA PHE A 315 10.88 11.27 -10.04
C PHE A 315 11.41 11.58 -8.64
N VAL A 316 11.27 10.63 -7.72
CA VAL A 316 11.77 10.73 -6.33
C VAL A 316 13.30 10.63 -6.28
N ALA A 317 13.87 9.72 -7.06
CA ALA A 317 15.31 9.50 -7.16
C ALA A 317 16.08 10.71 -7.73
N ALA A 318 15.43 11.48 -8.62
CA ALA A 318 15.98 12.67 -9.26
C ALA A 318 15.91 13.95 -8.40
N ASP A 319 15.16 13.96 -7.30
CA ASP A 319 15.08 15.13 -6.41
C ASP A 319 16.33 15.21 -5.51
N PRO A 320 17.17 16.26 -5.63
CA PRO A 320 18.37 16.41 -4.81
C PRO A 320 18.06 16.63 -3.31
N ARG A 321 16.82 16.99 -2.94
CA ARG A 321 16.36 17.10 -1.55
C ARG A 321 16.19 15.72 -0.90
N LEU A 322 16.06 14.67 -1.71
CA LEU A 322 15.89 13.26 -1.32
C LEU A 322 17.17 12.44 -1.59
N ALA A 323 18.31 13.12 -1.78
CA ALA A 323 19.60 12.48 -1.93
C ALA A 323 20.04 11.79 -0.62
N GLY A 324 20.46 10.52 -0.73
CA GLY A 324 20.92 9.73 0.41
C GLY A 324 19.82 9.01 1.20
N THR A 325 18.54 9.20 0.88
CA THR A 325 17.46 8.35 1.40
C THR A 325 17.51 6.94 0.84
N LEU A 326 16.88 5.99 1.53
CA LEU A 326 16.34 4.80 0.89
C LEU A 326 15.16 5.22 -0.01
N LEU A 327 14.86 4.41 -1.01
CA LEU A 327 13.73 4.55 -1.91
C LEU A 327 12.93 3.25 -1.90
N SER A 328 11.65 3.30 -2.27
CA SER A 328 10.89 2.05 -2.39
C SER A 328 9.95 2.00 -3.59
N TYR A 329 9.34 0.83 -3.81
CA TYR A 329 8.65 0.46 -5.05
C TYR A 329 7.73 -0.76 -4.83
N HIS A 330 6.45 -0.63 -5.17
CA HIS A 330 5.50 -1.75 -5.19
C HIS A 330 5.41 -2.36 -6.58
N VAL A 331 5.36 -3.70 -6.67
CA VAL A 331 5.11 -4.40 -7.93
C VAL A 331 4.22 -5.63 -7.71
N TYR A 332 3.11 -5.66 -8.44
CA TYR A 332 2.18 -6.78 -8.48
C TYR A 332 1.83 -7.12 -9.93
N ASP A 333 1.37 -8.34 -10.13
CA ASP A 333 0.88 -8.87 -11.41
C ASP A 333 -0.34 -8.09 -11.92
N PHE A 334 -1.24 -7.66 -11.04
CA PHE A 334 -2.39 -6.83 -11.38
C PHE A 334 -2.06 -5.34 -11.65
N PHE A 335 -0.81 -4.90 -11.45
CA PHE A 335 -0.38 -3.55 -11.85
C PHE A 335 -0.05 -3.49 -13.36
N PRO A 336 -0.31 -2.38 -14.07
CA PRO A 336 -0.04 -2.24 -15.51
C PRO A 336 1.42 -2.51 -15.95
N GLY A 337 2.38 -2.47 -15.02
CA GLY A 337 3.80 -2.72 -15.30
C GLY A 337 4.19 -4.19 -15.44
N CYS A 338 3.48 -5.11 -14.77
CA CYS A 338 3.69 -6.56 -14.93
C CYS A 338 2.43 -7.30 -15.45
N GLY A 339 1.29 -6.60 -15.51
CA GLY A 339 -0.01 -7.12 -15.94
C GLY A 339 -0.20 -7.29 -17.45
N VAL A 340 -0.81 -8.42 -17.83
CA VAL A 340 -1.39 -8.59 -19.16
C VAL A 340 -2.73 -7.86 -19.27
N THR A 341 -2.87 -6.99 -20.26
CA THR A 341 -4.13 -6.26 -20.54
C THR A 341 -5.21 -7.13 -21.19
N ASN A 342 -4.93 -8.42 -21.42
CA ASN A 342 -5.86 -9.40 -21.98
C ASN A 342 -5.58 -10.82 -21.43
N PRO A 343 -6.29 -11.29 -20.38
CA PRO A 343 -6.13 -12.64 -19.84
C PRO A 343 -6.73 -13.75 -20.72
N GLN A 344 -7.18 -13.44 -21.95
CA GLN A 344 -7.66 -14.41 -22.95
C GLN A 344 -6.74 -14.51 -24.19
N ALA A 345 -5.46 -14.14 -24.08
CA ALA A 345 -4.46 -14.23 -25.15
C ALA A 345 -3.39 -15.32 -24.87
N PRO A 346 -3.55 -16.54 -25.44
CA PRO A 346 -2.58 -17.63 -25.28
C PRO A 346 -1.74 -17.89 -26.55
N ASN A 347 -0.88 -16.96 -26.95
CA ASN A 347 0.23 -17.21 -27.87
C ASN A 347 1.55 -17.39 -27.07
N PRO A 348 2.37 -18.42 -27.33
CA PRO A 348 3.72 -18.55 -26.74
C PRO A 348 4.62 -17.29 -26.87
N THR A 349 4.34 -16.44 -27.87
CA THR A 349 5.02 -15.14 -28.05
C THR A 349 4.66 -14.11 -26.97
N GLU A 350 3.44 -14.16 -26.43
CA GLU A 350 2.92 -13.25 -25.39
C GLU A 350 3.47 -13.62 -23.99
N VAL A 351 3.93 -14.86 -23.81
CA VAL A 351 4.53 -15.35 -22.55
C VAL A 351 5.86 -14.68 -22.27
N ARG A 352 6.73 -14.64 -23.31
CA ARG A 352 7.96 -13.85 -23.26
C ARG A 352 7.68 -12.37 -23.01
N GLN A 353 6.59 -11.85 -23.58
CA GLN A 353 6.20 -10.46 -23.34
C GLN A 353 5.87 -10.19 -21.88
N VAL A 354 5.28 -11.12 -21.10
CA VAL A 354 5.08 -10.91 -19.65
C VAL A 354 6.41 -10.67 -18.93
N TYR A 355 7.37 -11.59 -19.08
CA TYR A 355 8.67 -11.49 -18.41
C TYR A 355 9.47 -10.26 -18.88
N ASP A 356 9.55 -10.07 -20.20
CA ASP A 356 10.33 -8.98 -20.79
C ASP A 356 9.65 -7.61 -20.52
N HIS A 357 8.31 -7.52 -20.47
CA HIS A 357 7.55 -6.29 -20.10
C HIS A 357 7.69 -5.96 -18.61
N CYS A 358 7.54 -6.95 -17.73
CA CYS A 358 7.67 -6.75 -16.29
C CYS A 358 9.09 -6.29 -15.93
N THR A 359 10.13 -6.98 -16.42
CA THR A 359 11.52 -6.56 -16.20
C THR A 359 11.88 -5.23 -16.88
N HIS A 360 11.34 -4.94 -18.07
CA HIS A 360 11.49 -3.64 -18.71
C HIS A 360 10.81 -2.52 -17.93
N THR A 361 9.61 -2.77 -17.39
CA THR A 361 8.85 -1.76 -16.64
C THR A 361 9.49 -1.49 -15.28
N MET A 362 9.92 -2.51 -14.52
CA MET A 362 10.72 -2.31 -13.32
C MET A 362 11.99 -1.46 -13.61
N SER A 363 12.69 -1.74 -14.71
CA SER A 363 13.84 -0.92 -15.14
C SER A 363 13.44 0.51 -15.57
N ASN A 364 12.22 0.70 -16.09
CA ASN A 364 11.68 1.99 -16.50
C ASN A 364 11.11 2.82 -15.36
N GLU A 365 10.67 2.21 -14.26
CA GLU A 365 10.04 2.88 -13.12
C GLU A 365 11.02 3.09 -11.96
N ILE A 366 11.95 2.16 -11.75
CA ILE A 366 13.08 2.32 -10.81
C ILE A 366 14.15 3.22 -11.45
N GLY A 367 14.72 2.79 -12.57
CA GLY A 367 15.84 3.46 -13.24
C GLY A 367 17.22 3.15 -12.64
N SER A 368 18.23 3.05 -13.51
CA SER A 368 19.61 2.64 -13.18
C SER A 368 20.23 3.36 -11.99
N ASP A 369 19.93 4.65 -11.86
CA ASP A 369 20.57 5.53 -10.89
C ASP A 369 19.89 5.47 -9.51
N ALA A 370 18.70 4.87 -9.44
CA ALA A 370 17.94 4.62 -8.22
C ALA A 370 18.20 3.23 -7.62
N GLU A 371 18.46 2.21 -8.46
CA GLU A 371 18.53 0.78 -8.08
C GLU A 371 19.24 0.51 -6.75
N LYS A 372 20.43 1.08 -6.54
CA LYS A 372 21.25 0.89 -5.33
C LYS A 372 20.61 1.43 -4.03
N ARG A 373 19.56 2.24 -4.13
CA ARG A 373 18.79 2.82 -3.03
C ARG A 373 17.38 2.25 -2.91
N THR A 374 16.90 1.51 -3.91
CA THR A 374 15.53 0.99 -3.96
C THR A 374 15.38 -0.34 -3.21
N ILE A 375 14.32 -0.43 -2.42
CA ILE A 375 13.76 -1.67 -1.87
C ILE A 375 12.46 -1.95 -2.64
N VAL A 376 12.24 -3.17 -3.09
CA VAL A 376 10.91 -3.61 -3.56
C VAL A 376 10.10 -3.99 -2.32
N ASP A 377 9.43 -3.02 -1.70
CA ASP A 377 8.88 -3.14 -0.33
C ASP A 377 7.46 -3.71 -0.26
N GLU A 378 6.77 -3.80 -1.39
CA GLU A 378 5.68 -4.76 -1.58
C GLU A 378 5.77 -5.46 -2.94
N PHE A 379 5.72 -6.79 -2.89
CA PHE A 379 5.43 -7.66 -4.03
C PHE A 379 4.92 -8.99 -3.49
N GLY A 380 3.98 -9.62 -4.19
CA GLY A 380 3.41 -10.89 -3.77
C GLY A 380 2.64 -11.57 -4.89
N GLU A 381 2.47 -12.88 -4.76
CA GLU A 381 1.77 -13.74 -5.71
C GLU A 381 1.00 -14.87 -4.99
N PHE A 382 0.13 -15.60 -5.69
CA PHE A 382 -0.74 -16.59 -5.07
C PHE A 382 -0.02 -17.82 -4.49
N MET A 383 -0.09 -18.00 -3.17
CA MET A 383 0.49 -19.13 -2.42
C MET A 383 -0.53 -20.27 -2.17
N TYR A 384 -1.67 -20.24 -2.89
CA TYR A 384 -2.76 -21.22 -2.81
C TYR A 384 -3.48 -21.34 -4.15
N GLY A 385 -4.18 -22.46 -4.34
CA GLY A 385 -5.15 -22.62 -5.43
C GLY A 385 -6.38 -21.75 -5.15
N VAL A 386 -6.48 -20.63 -5.87
CA VAL A 386 -7.55 -19.64 -5.72
C VAL A 386 -8.65 -19.80 -6.77
N ASN A 387 -9.83 -19.23 -6.50
CA ASN A 387 -10.84 -19.02 -7.54
C ASN A 387 -10.57 -17.71 -8.32
N ALA A 388 -11.37 -17.43 -9.35
CA ALA A 388 -11.24 -16.24 -10.21
C ALA A 388 -11.37 -14.87 -9.50
N ASN A 389 -11.65 -14.84 -8.19
CA ASN A 389 -11.66 -13.64 -7.35
C ASN A 389 -10.46 -13.59 -6.37
N GLY A 390 -9.45 -14.45 -6.54
CA GLY A 390 -8.26 -14.52 -5.66
C GLY A 390 -8.50 -15.19 -4.29
N ILE A 391 -9.63 -15.88 -4.10
CA ILE A 391 -9.99 -16.48 -2.80
C ILE A 391 -9.51 -17.94 -2.74
N PRO A 392 -8.66 -18.34 -1.76
CA PRO A 392 -8.25 -19.72 -1.52
C PRO A 392 -9.40 -20.73 -1.51
N GLN A 393 -9.21 -21.85 -2.21
CA GLN A 393 -10.17 -22.94 -2.31
C GLN A 393 -9.70 -24.19 -1.54
N LYS A 394 -10.64 -25.10 -1.28
CA LYS A 394 -10.37 -26.39 -0.63
C LYS A 394 -10.74 -27.57 -1.50
N ASP A 395 -10.02 -28.68 -1.32
CA ASP A 395 -10.37 -29.97 -1.92
C ASP A 395 -11.62 -30.58 -1.25
N GLY A 396 -12.10 -31.71 -1.79
CA GLY A 396 -13.24 -32.44 -1.24
C GLY A 396 -13.00 -33.08 0.14
N ASN A 397 -11.78 -33.01 0.68
CA ASN A 397 -11.40 -33.53 1.99
C ASN A 397 -11.22 -32.42 3.04
N GLY A 398 -11.22 -31.14 2.62
CA GLY A 398 -11.03 -29.98 3.49
C GLY A 398 -9.59 -29.45 3.58
N ASN A 399 -8.66 -29.96 2.76
CA ASN A 399 -7.31 -29.41 2.59
C ASN A 399 -7.38 -28.14 1.72
N TRP A 400 -6.46 -27.19 1.88
CA TRP A 400 -6.31 -26.10 0.90
C TRP A 400 -5.75 -26.65 -0.43
N LEU A 401 -6.15 -26.05 -1.55
CA LEU A 401 -5.54 -26.36 -2.85
C LEU A 401 -4.12 -25.76 -2.93
N PRO A 402 -3.15 -26.46 -3.56
CA PRO A 402 -1.78 -25.96 -3.74
C PRO A 402 -1.75 -24.75 -4.69
N GLY A 403 -0.73 -23.89 -4.54
CA GLY A 403 -0.50 -22.75 -5.43
C GLY A 403 0.02 -23.13 -6.82
N PRO A 404 0.32 -22.13 -7.66
CA PRO A 404 1.09 -22.32 -8.89
C PRO A 404 2.51 -22.78 -8.54
N ASN A 405 3.05 -23.71 -9.32
CA ASN A 405 4.42 -24.19 -9.13
C ASN A 405 5.42 -23.24 -9.83
N TYR A 406 6.03 -22.37 -9.03
CA TYR A 406 6.93 -21.31 -9.51
C TYR A 406 8.31 -21.80 -9.96
N ASP A 407 8.64 -23.08 -9.76
CA ASP A 407 9.92 -23.69 -10.15
C ASP A 407 9.86 -24.42 -11.51
N VAL A 408 8.76 -24.28 -12.25
CA VAL A 408 8.56 -24.82 -13.60
C VAL A 408 8.03 -23.71 -14.54
N PRO A 409 8.48 -23.59 -15.81
CA PRO A 409 7.92 -22.61 -16.73
C PRO A 409 6.48 -22.98 -17.13
N GLY A 410 5.49 -22.23 -16.64
CA GLY A 410 4.08 -22.40 -17.03
C GLY A 410 3.40 -23.66 -16.50
N ASP A 411 3.74 -24.11 -15.29
CA ASP A 411 2.95 -25.14 -14.61
C ASP A 411 1.64 -24.56 -14.06
N LEU A 412 0.56 -25.35 -14.12
CA LEU A 412 -0.82 -24.88 -13.94
C LEU A 412 -1.37 -25.33 -12.58
N GLY A 413 -1.77 -24.35 -11.75
CA GLY A 413 -2.47 -24.55 -10.47
C GLY A 413 -3.88 -25.16 -10.60
N THR A 414 -3.98 -26.40 -11.08
CA THR A 414 -5.20 -27.25 -11.11
C THR A 414 -6.44 -26.67 -11.83
N ASN A 415 -6.34 -26.39 -13.14
CA ASN A 415 -7.51 -26.19 -14.01
C ASN A 415 -7.50 -27.21 -15.17
N PRO A 416 -8.51 -28.11 -15.32
CA PRO A 416 -8.35 -29.34 -16.10
C PRO A 416 -8.55 -29.18 -17.62
N VAL A 417 -7.59 -28.53 -18.31
CA VAL A 417 -7.37 -28.67 -19.76
C VAL A 417 -5.87 -28.82 -20.03
N GLY A 418 -5.43 -30.04 -20.35
CA GLY A 418 -4.01 -30.37 -20.44
C GLY A 418 -3.30 -29.78 -21.66
N ASN A 419 -2.56 -28.70 -21.48
CA ASN A 419 -1.53 -28.20 -22.41
C ASN A 419 -0.26 -27.82 -21.61
N PRO A 420 0.87 -28.54 -21.76
CA PRO A 420 2.12 -28.24 -21.03
C PRO A 420 2.85 -26.98 -21.57
N CYS A 421 2.23 -26.24 -22.48
CA CYS A 421 2.69 -24.94 -22.96
C CYS A 421 1.62 -23.85 -22.79
N SER A 422 0.77 -23.96 -21.77
CA SER A 422 -0.14 -22.89 -21.37
C SER A 422 0.57 -21.98 -20.38
N PRO A 423 0.72 -20.67 -20.66
CA PRO A 423 1.34 -19.76 -19.70
C PRO A 423 0.45 -19.56 -18.49
N ASP A 424 0.91 -19.96 -17.31
CA ASP A 424 0.42 -19.35 -16.08
C ASP A 424 1.04 -17.94 -15.97
N PHE A 425 0.16 -16.94 -15.91
CA PHE A 425 0.55 -15.54 -15.85
C PHE A 425 1.33 -15.25 -14.56
N HIS A 426 0.83 -15.75 -13.43
CA HIS A 426 1.37 -15.55 -12.08
C HIS A 426 2.79 -16.11 -11.93
N VAL A 427 3.05 -17.26 -12.56
CA VAL A 427 4.39 -17.88 -12.57
C VAL A 427 5.40 -16.98 -13.29
N ASN A 428 5.01 -16.35 -14.41
CA ASN A 428 5.90 -15.51 -15.21
C ASN A 428 6.16 -14.14 -14.56
N SER A 429 5.14 -13.51 -13.97
CA SER A 429 5.30 -12.28 -13.15
C SER A 429 6.19 -12.54 -11.94
N PHE A 430 5.96 -13.60 -11.16
CA PHE A 430 6.80 -13.88 -9.99
C PHE A 430 8.26 -14.17 -10.38
N GLN A 431 8.48 -14.97 -11.42
CA GLN A 431 9.83 -15.25 -11.93
C GLN A 431 10.52 -13.97 -12.42
N ALA A 432 9.81 -13.06 -13.09
CA ALA A 432 10.33 -11.78 -13.54
C ALA A 432 10.77 -10.87 -12.37
N VAL A 433 9.88 -10.65 -11.39
CA VAL A 433 10.15 -9.82 -10.21
C VAL A 433 11.31 -10.40 -9.39
N THR A 434 11.26 -11.71 -9.08
CA THR A 434 12.29 -12.37 -8.26
C THR A 434 13.66 -12.49 -8.96
N ASN A 435 13.70 -12.66 -10.28
CA ASN A 435 14.96 -12.54 -11.05
C ASN A 435 15.47 -11.10 -11.05
N TYR A 436 14.61 -10.09 -11.26
CA TYR A 436 15.03 -8.69 -11.30
C TYR A 436 15.65 -8.24 -9.97
N ILE A 437 15.02 -8.62 -8.85
CA ILE A 437 15.55 -8.37 -7.50
C ILE A 437 16.93 -9.02 -7.32
N HIS A 438 17.09 -10.29 -7.71
CA HIS A 438 18.37 -11.01 -7.60
C HIS A 438 19.47 -10.37 -8.46
N ASP A 439 19.21 -10.20 -9.75
CA ASP A 439 20.18 -9.73 -10.75
C ASP A 439 20.62 -8.27 -10.50
N LYS A 440 19.74 -7.44 -9.93
CA LYS A 440 20.04 -6.06 -9.52
C LYS A 440 20.47 -5.93 -8.05
N GLN A 441 20.47 -7.03 -7.29
CA GLN A 441 20.82 -7.10 -5.86
C GLN A 441 20.01 -6.12 -4.97
N LEU A 442 18.72 -5.95 -5.29
CA LEU A 442 17.81 -5.05 -4.56
C LEU A 442 17.44 -5.63 -3.20
N GLY A 443 17.08 -4.74 -2.27
CA GLY A 443 16.28 -5.11 -1.11
C GLY A 443 14.87 -5.49 -1.55
N ALA A 444 14.23 -6.42 -0.84
CA ALA A 444 12.88 -6.88 -1.16
C ALA A 444 12.12 -7.34 0.08
N ILE A 445 10.87 -6.90 0.21
CA ILE A 445 9.96 -7.21 1.32
C ILE A 445 8.66 -7.80 0.74
N TYR A 446 8.43 -9.07 1.01
CA TYR A 446 7.32 -9.84 0.43
C TYR A 446 5.97 -9.46 1.07
N TRP A 447 4.89 -9.52 0.29
CA TRP A 447 3.53 -9.23 0.71
C TRP A 447 2.59 -10.45 0.68
N PRO A 448 1.96 -10.82 1.82
CA PRO A 448 2.39 -10.65 3.21
C PRO A 448 3.15 -11.88 3.72
N GLY A 449 3.98 -11.70 4.75
CA GLY A 449 4.62 -12.82 5.46
C GLY A 449 3.60 -13.70 6.17
N LEU A 450 2.66 -13.05 6.85
CA LEU A 450 1.54 -13.67 7.54
C LEU A 450 0.30 -12.79 7.38
N TRP A 451 -0.79 -13.39 6.91
CA TRP A 451 -2.13 -12.84 7.02
C TRP A 451 -3.16 -13.94 7.16
N GLN A 452 -4.02 -13.81 8.18
CA GLN A 452 -5.20 -14.62 8.39
C GLN A 452 -6.31 -13.72 8.92
N ASP A 453 -7.56 -13.96 8.51
CA ASP A 453 -8.71 -13.32 9.12
C ASP A 453 -8.98 -13.84 10.55
N SER A 454 -9.91 -13.21 11.26
CA SER A 454 -10.34 -13.64 12.60
C SER A 454 -10.86 -15.10 12.69
N THR A 455 -11.27 -15.71 11.56
CA THR A 455 -11.70 -17.12 11.50
C THR A 455 -10.53 -18.09 11.23
N GLY A 456 -9.35 -17.59 10.87
CA GLY A 456 -8.19 -18.37 10.43
C GLY A 456 -8.20 -18.69 8.94
N PHE A 457 -8.98 -17.96 8.15
CA PHE A 457 -8.96 -18.02 6.69
C PHE A 457 -7.71 -17.26 6.18
N PRO A 458 -6.80 -17.90 5.43
CA PRO A 458 -5.55 -17.28 5.01
C PRO A 458 -5.76 -16.32 3.82
N ASN A 459 -4.80 -15.43 3.59
CA ASN A 459 -4.78 -14.64 2.36
C ASN A 459 -4.34 -15.52 1.18
N GLY A 460 -4.84 -15.24 -0.04
CA GLY A 460 -4.31 -15.87 -1.25
C GLY A 460 -2.80 -15.70 -1.42
N TYR A 461 -2.24 -14.60 -0.93
CA TYR A 461 -0.84 -14.20 -1.12
C TYR A 461 0.11 -14.58 0.04
N ALA A 462 -0.41 -15.01 1.20
CA ALA A 462 0.40 -15.17 2.41
C ALA A 462 1.41 -16.32 2.23
N ILE A 463 2.71 -16.07 2.42
CA ILE A 463 3.73 -17.11 2.20
C ILE A 463 3.88 -18.10 3.37
N ALA A 464 3.64 -17.65 4.60
CA ALA A 464 3.61 -18.51 5.78
C ALA A 464 2.25 -18.46 6.48
N VAL A 465 1.88 -19.57 7.13
CA VAL A 465 0.67 -19.68 7.94
C VAL A 465 1.03 -19.92 9.41
N THR A 466 0.40 -19.15 10.30
CA THR A 466 0.26 -19.54 11.70
C THR A 466 -0.65 -20.75 11.79
N GLY A 467 -0.06 -21.93 11.94
CA GLY A 467 -0.79 -23.07 12.52
C GLY A 467 -1.39 -22.63 13.85
N LYS A 468 -2.70 -22.81 14.02
CA LYS A 468 -3.44 -22.23 15.15
C LYS A 468 -3.16 -22.96 16.47
N SER A 469 -2.35 -22.35 17.34
CA SER A 469 -2.68 -22.26 18.78
C SER A 469 -2.01 -21.07 19.46
N THR A 470 -2.74 -19.96 19.64
CA THR A 470 -2.35 -18.85 20.54
C THR A 470 -2.45 -19.22 22.03
N VAL A 471 -2.65 -20.51 22.35
CA VAL A 471 -2.79 -21.04 23.72
C VAL A 471 -1.69 -22.05 24.06
N ASP A 472 -1.29 -22.92 23.12
CA ASP A 472 -0.26 -23.96 23.33
C ASP A 472 1.14 -23.59 22.83
N GLY A 473 1.31 -22.43 22.19
CA GLY A 473 2.63 -21.81 21.96
C GLY A 473 3.41 -22.27 20.73
N SER A 474 2.90 -23.20 19.92
CA SER A 474 3.43 -23.48 18.58
C SER A 474 2.96 -22.40 17.58
N VAL A 475 3.90 -21.82 16.84
CA VAL A 475 3.64 -20.66 15.97
C VAL A 475 4.55 -20.71 14.73
N VAL A 476 3.93 -20.85 13.54
CA VAL A 476 4.56 -20.91 12.20
C VAL A 476 5.66 -21.98 12.05
N GLU A 477 5.26 -23.16 11.55
CA GLU A 477 6.17 -24.17 10.98
C GLU A 477 5.87 -24.48 9.50
N GLN A 478 4.86 -23.83 8.91
CA GLN A 478 4.35 -24.18 7.58
C GLN A 478 4.34 -23.00 6.61
N VAL A 479 5.08 -23.21 5.53
CA VAL A 479 5.07 -22.44 4.28
C VAL A 479 3.86 -22.90 3.46
N ASN A 480 3.19 -21.99 2.77
CA ASN A 480 2.00 -22.32 1.98
C ASN A 480 2.36 -22.86 0.58
N ASP A 481 3.39 -22.30 -0.05
CA ASP A 481 3.99 -22.85 -1.27
C ASP A 481 5.53 -22.90 -1.17
N GLN A 482 6.11 -24.09 -1.33
CA GLN A 482 7.56 -24.28 -1.26
C GLN A 482 8.29 -23.66 -2.46
N SER A 483 7.70 -23.71 -3.66
CA SER A 483 8.28 -23.07 -4.84
C SER A 483 8.22 -21.55 -4.75
N GLY A 484 7.12 -21.02 -4.20
CA GLY A 484 7.00 -19.60 -3.84
C GLY A 484 8.11 -19.16 -2.87
N LEU A 485 8.44 -19.99 -1.89
CA LEU A 485 9.56 -19.73 -0.98
C LEU A 485 10.93 -19.85 -1.65
N ASP A 486 11.17 -20.86 -2.49
CA ASP A 486 12.47 -21.04 -3.14
C ASP A 486 12.75 -19.92 -4.16
N ARG A 487 11.71 -19.40 -4.84
CA ARG A 487 11.77 -18.14 -5.59
C ARG A 487 12.07 -16.91 -4.72
N LEU A 488 11.42 -16.77 -3.56
CA LEU A 488 11.66 -15.63 -2.66
C LEU A 488 13.08 -15.65 -2.09
N ARG A 489 13.56 -16.82 -1.67
CA ARG A 489 14.93 -17.03 -1.20
C ARG A 489 15.94 -16.83 -2.32
N TYR A 490 15.62 -17.18 -3.56
CA TYR A 490 16.44 -16.83 -4.71
C TYR A 490 16.54 -15.31 -4.88
N ALA A 491 15.43 -14.57 -4.84
CA ALA A 491 15.43 -13.10 -4.89
C ALA A 491 16.34 -12.48 -3.80
N TRP A 492 16.25 -12.99 -2.57
CA TRP A 492 17.10 -12.58 -1.45
C TRP A 492 18.54 -13.12 -1.48
N ASN A 493 18.94 -13.87 -2.51
CA ASN A 493 20.25 -14.50 -2.62
C ASN A 493 20.58 -15.40 -1.39
N LEU A 494 19.62 -16.27 -1.02
CA LEU A 494 19.63 -17.20 0.12
C LEU A 494 19.44 -18.68 -0.30
N GLY A 495 20.05 -19.08 -1.41
CA GLY A 495 20.02 -20.45 -1.93
C GLY A 495 20.73 -20.59 -3.28
N ASN A 496 20.77 -21.81 -3.81
CA ASN A 496 21.28 -22.11 -5.15
C ASN A 496 20.54 -23.32 -5.73
N PRO A 497 20.08 -23.28 -6.99
CA PRO A 497 19.46 -22.14 -7.66
C PRO A 497 18.15 -22.52 -8.39
N VAL A 498 17.32 -21.55 -8.77
CA VAL A 498 16.21 -21.76 -9.73
C VAL A 498 16.39 -20.86 -10.96
N PRO A 499 17.31 -21.19 -11.89
CA PRO A 499 17.60 -20.38 -13.06
C PRO A 499 16.74 -20.80 -14.25
N LEU A 500 15.42 -20.64 -14.12
CA LEU A 500 14.52 -20.74 -15.27
C LEU A 500 14.68 -19.51 -16.16
N ARG A 501 15.53 -19.64 -17.18
CA ARG A 501 15.52 -18.72 -18.32
C ARG A 501 14.36 -19.09 -19.24
N SER A 502 13.73 -18.09 -19.84
CA SER A 502 12.66 -18.29 -20.83
C SER A 502 13.22 -19.00 -22.08
N GLY A 503 13.05 -20.32 -22.11
CA GLY A 503 13.59 -21.25 -23.10
C GLY A 503 13.96 -22.58 -22.41
N VAL A 504 13.26 -23.68 -22.60
CA VAL A 504 12.51 -24.09 -23.81
C VAL A 504 11.06 -24.47 -23.52
N CYS A 505 10.15 -23.97 -24.36
CA CYS A 505 8.94 -24.65 -24.80
C CYS A 505 9.07 -24.88 -26.32
#